data_AF-A0A378B5Q6-F1
#
_entry.id   AF-A0A378B5Q6-F1
#
_cell.length_a   1.000
_cell.length_b   1.000
_cell.length_c   1.000
_cell.angle_alpha   90.00
_cell.angle_beta   90.00
_cell.angle_gamma   90.00
#
_symmetry.space_group_name_H-M   'P 1'
#
loop_
_entity.id
_entity.type
_entity.pdbx_description
1 polymer ?
#
loop_
_entity_poly.entity_id
_entity_poly.type
_entity_poly.pdbx_seq_one_letter_code
_entity_poly.pdbx_strand_id
1 'polypeptide(L)'
;MGFSGSLLPNESTNAGDLDANVFQHRPFLEQDNKAHNYHLVAVGNTFVFPMAGYSRKIKSVAELKDGATIAIPNDPTNLGRALLLLQKEKLITLKAGTGLLPTAVDITDNPRNLKIMELEGAQLPRVLDDPKVDVAIISTTYLQQTGLSPVRDGIFIEDKNSPYVNIIVTREDNKDAQNVKEFMQSYQSPEVAKAAETIFNGGAVPGW
;
A
#
# COMPACT_ATOMS: atom_id res chain seq x y z
N MET A 1 10.61 -18.27 -1.66
CA MET A 1 11.77 -17.38 -1.82
C MET A 1 11.44 -16.04 -1.18
N GLY A 2 12.38 -15.41 -0.47
CA GLY A 2 12.21 -14.05 0.05
C GLY A 2 12.59 -13.03 -1.01
N PHE A 3 11.73 -12.06 -1.27
CA PHE A 3 11.99 -10.96 -2.20
C PHE A 3 12.42 -9.72 -1.38
N SER A 4 13.47 -9.02 -1.82
CA SER A 4 13.96 -7.81 -1.16
C SER A 4 14.27 -6.73 -2.19
N GLY A 5 13.91 -5.48 -1.90
CA GLY A 5 14.18 -4.34 -2.77
C GLY A 5 13.27 -4.30 -4.00
N SER A 6 13.85 -4.08 -5.18
CA SER A 6 13.14 -3.89 -6.46
C SER A 6 12.68 -5.19 -7.13
N LEU A 7 13.08 -6.36 -6.63
CA LEU A 7 12.66 -7.65 -7.16
C LEU A 7 11.27 -7.98 -6.61
N LEU A 8 10.26 -7.99 -7.48
CA LEU A 8 8.88 -8.31 -7.15
C LEU A 8 8.50 -9.69 -7.73
N PRO A 9 7.61 -10.46 -7.08
CA PRO A 9 7.38 -11.86 -7.43
C PRO A 9 6.57 -12.06 -8.72
N ASN A 10 6.04 -11.01 -9.36
CA ASN A 10 5.21 -11.15 -10.57
C ASN A 10 5.98 -11.79 -11.72
N GLU A 11 7.22 -11.40 -11.97
CA GLU A 11 8.05 -12.00 -13.02
C GLU A 11 8.22 -13.51 -12.79
N SER A 12 8.62 -13.91 -11.58
CA SER A 12 8.77 -15.33 -11.22
C SER A 12 7.45 -16.11 -11.27
N THR A 13 6.32 -15.50 -10.89
CA THR A 13 5.00 -16.13 -11.06
C THR A 13 4.65 -16.31 -12.53
N ASN A 14 4.91 -15.29 -13.35
CA ASN A 14 4.66 -15.33 -14.79
C ASN A 14 5.55 -16.36 -15.50
N ALA A 15 6.82 -16.49 -15.08
CA ALA A 15 7.78 -17.42 -15.64
C ALA A 15 7.50 -18.90 -15.31
N GLY A 16 6.65 -19.18 -14.31
CA GLY A 16 6.38 -20.55 -13.87
C GLY A 16 7.12 -20.96 -12.60
N ASP A 17 8.05 -20.15 -12.11
CA ASP A 17 8.88 -20.47 -10.94
C ASP A 17 8.10 -20.46 -9.62
N LEU A 18 6.98 -19.72 -9.58
CA LEU A 18 6.04 -19.69 -8.47
C LEU A 18 4.62 -20.03 -8.95
N ASP A 19 3.91 -20.85 -8.19
CA ASP A 19 2.50 -21.17 -8.46
C ASP A 19 1.57 -19.98 -8.20
N ALA A 20 1.89 -19.20 -7.16
CA ALA A 20 1.15 -18.02 -6.73
C ALA A 20 2.07 -17.01 -6.02
N ASN A 21 1.63 -15.74 -5.96
CA ASN A 21 2.23 -14.72 -5.11
C ASN A 21 1.16 -13.93 -4.32
N VAL A 22 1.58 -13.33 -3.19
CA VAL A 22 0.74 -12.53 -2.29
C VAL A 22 1.53 -11.32 -1.80
N PHE A 23 1.47 -10.19 -2.50
CA PHE A 23 2.17 -8.96 -2.10
C PHE A 23 1.51 -7.65 -2.56
N GLN A 24 0.47 -7.73 -3.39
CA GLN A 24 -0.02 -6.61 -4.18
C GLN A 24 -1.54 -6.51 -4.12
N HIS A 25 -2.07 -5.37 -4.55
CA HIS A 25 -3.50 -5.14 -4.76
C HIS A 25 -3.85 -5.06 -6.26
N ARG A 26 -5.14 -5.12 -6.58
CA ARG A 26 -5.64 -5.13 -7.98
C ARG A 26 -5.11 -3.98 -8.85
N PRO A 27 -5.08 -2.71 -8.39
CA PRO A 27 -4.52 -1.63 -9.20
C PRO A 27 -3.05 -1.84 -9.59
N PHE A 28 -2.26 -2.48 -8.72
CA PHE A 28 -0.85 -2.75 -8.98
C PHE A 28 -0.72 -3.87 -10.01
N LEU A 29 -1.46 -4.96 -9.83
CA LEU A 29 -1.50 -6.07 -10.78
C LEU A 29 -1.88 -5.60 -12.19
N GLU A 30 -2.89 -4.75 -12.31
CA GLU A 30 -3.33 -4.20 -13.61
C GLU A 30 -2.23 -3.36 -14.27
N GLN A 31 -1.57 -2.50 -13.50
CA GLN A 31 -0.49 -1.64 -13.99
C GLN A 31 0.73 -2.47 -14.41
N ASP A 32 1.10 -3.46 -13.62
CA ASP A 32 2.25 -4.34 -13.87
C ASP A 32 2.00 -5.29 -15.05
N ASN A 33 0.80 -5.86 -15.16
CA ASN A 33 0.37 -6.63 -16.34
C ASN A 33 0.49 -5.79 -17.61
N LYS A 34 0.03 -4.53 -17.57
CA LYS A 34 0.11 -3.62 -18.73
C LYS A 34 1.56 -3.24 -19.07
N ALA A 35 2.39 -3.01 -18.06
CA ALA A 35 3.79 -2.59 -18.25
C ALA A 35 4.66 -3.71 -18.84
N HIS A 36 4.45 -4.95 -18.41
CA HIS A 36 5.31 -6.08 -18.75
C HIS A 36 4.64 -7.12 -19.67
N ASN A 37 3.41 -6.85 -20.13
CA ASN A 37 2.61 -7.77 -20.94
C ASN A 37 2.44 -9.15 -20.27
N TYR A 38 2.23 -9.15 -18.96
CA TYR A 38 1.87 -10.35 -18.22
C TYR A 38 0.37 -10.65 -18.34
N HIS A 39 0.01 -11.91 -18.10
CA HIS A 39 -1.38 -12.38 -18.04
C HIS A 39 -1.69 -12.98 -16.66
N LEU A 40 -1.18 -12.36 -15.61
CA LEU A 40 -1.43 -12.78 -14.23
C LEU A 40 -2.83 -12.37 -13.80
N VAL A 41 -3.47 -13.21 -12.99
CA VAL A 41 -4.84 -13.00 -12.52
C VAL A 41 -4.97 -13.14 -11.02
N ALA A 42 -5.89 -12.37 -10.45
CA ALA A 42 -6.25 -12.45 -9.05
C ALA A 42 -7.23 -13.62 -8.83
N VAL A 43 -6.87 -14.55 -7.94
CA VAL A 43 -7.71 -15.73 -7.63
C VAL A 43 -8.41 -15.63 -6.28
N GLY A 44 -7.99 -14.71 -5.41
CA GLY A 44 -8.63 -14.50 -4.11
C GLY A 44 -8.19 -13.21 -3.42
N ASN A 45 -8.98 -12.74 -2.47
CA ASN A 45 -8.61 -11.62 -1.59
C ASN A 45 -7.84 -12.13 -0.36
N THR A 46 -7.08 -11.23 0.25
CA THR A 46 -6.33 -11.47 1.49
C THR A 46 -6.73 -10.42 2.54
N PHE A 47 -5.84 -9.50 2.90
CA PHE A 47 -6.07 -8.44 3.86
C PHE A 47 -6.06 -7.07 3.17
N VAL A 48 -6.84 -6.14 3.72
CA VAL A 48 -6.56 -4.72 3.57
C VAL A 48 -5.49 -4.36 4.60
N PHE A 49 -4.40 -3.78 4.10
CA PHE A 49 -3.33 -3.20 4.90
C PHE A 49 -3.42 -1.68 4.78
N PRO A 50 -4.10 -0.99 5.73
CA PRO A 50 -4.32 0.45 5.62
C PRO A 50 -3.01 1.21 5.48
N MET A 51 -3.00 2.20 4.61
CA MET A 51 -1.93 3.18 4.50
C MET A 51 -2.15 4.28 5.54
N ALA A 52 -1.09 4.78 6.16
CA ALA A 52 -1.22 5.83 7.17
C ALA A 52 -0.11 6.87 7.06
N GLY A 53 -0.41 8.09 7.49
CA GLY A 53 0.59 9.13 7.72
C GLY A 53 1.22 8.96 9.10
N TYR A 54 2.54 9.08 9.18
CA TYR A 54 3.32 8.97 10.42
C TYR A 54 4.22 10.19 10.58
N SER A 55 4.48 10.58 11.82
CA SER A 55 5.40 11.68 12.12
C SER A 55 6.17 11.45 13.42
N ARG A 56 7.43 11.89 13.45
CA ARG A 56 8.22 12.05 14.68
C ARG A 56 8.06 13.44 15.31
N LYS A 57 7.51 14.41 14.58
CA LYS A 57 7.48 15.83 14.96
C LYS A 57 6.13 16.32 15.44
N ILE A 58 5.05 15.75 14.89
CA ILE A 58 3.67 16.15 15.19
C ILE A 58 2.86 14.93 15.64
N LYS A 59 1.83 15.17 16.45
CA LYS A 59 0.93 14.12 16.95
C LYS A 59 -0.42 14.09 16.24
N SER A 60 -0.74 15.13 15.47
CA SER A 60 -2.01 15.27 14.79
C SER A 60 -1.88 16.14 13.54
N VAL A 61 -2.80 15.97 12.59
CA VAL A 61 -2.86 16.80 11.36
C VAL A 61 -2.99 18.30 11.68
N ALA A 62 -3.62 18.65 12.80
CA ALA A 62 -3.82 20.05 13.21
C ALA A 62 -2.49 20.80 13.47
N GLU A 63 -1.43 20.08 13.86
CA GLU A 63 -0.10 20.62 14.12
C GLU A 63 0.74 20.81 12.86
N LEU A 64 0.26 20.35 11.70
CA LEU A 64 0.98 20.43 10.43
C LEU A 64 1.17 21.90 10.02
N LYS A 65 2.42 22.34 9.86
CA LYS A 65 2.75 23.72 9.51
C LYS A 65 2.66 23.95 8.00
N ASP A 66 2.48 25.21 7.61
CA ASP A 66 2.61 25.59 6.20
C ASP A 66 4.04 25.31 5.71
N GLY A 67 4.15 24.84 4.46
CA GLY A 67 5.42 24.46 3.85
C GLY A 67 5.99 23.13 4.32
N ALA A 68 5.26 22.36 5.12
CA ALA A 68 5.68 21.05 5.62
C ALA A 68 5.95 20.05 4.47
N THR A 69 6.93 19.18 4.69
CA THR A 69 7.29 18.14 3.72
C THR A 69 6.55 16.84 4.03
N ILE A 70 5.85 16.33 3.03
CA ILE A 70 5.15 15.05 3.06
C ILE A 70 5.87 14.06 2.14
N ALA A 71 6.47 13.03 2.73
CA ALA A 71 7.08 11.93 1.99
C ALA A 71 6.02 10.91 1.58
N ILE A 72 5.97 10.53 0.30
CA ILE A 72 5.01 9.56 -0.24
C ILE A 72 5.70 8.53 -1.15
N PRO A 73 5.09 7.36 -1.42
CA PRO A 73 5.60 6.39 -2.38
C PRO A 73 5.68 6.99 -3.79
N ASN A 74 6.65 6.53 -4.59
CA ASN A 74 6.87 6.98 -5.97
C ASN A 74 6.38 6.00 -7.05
N ASP A 75 5.91 4.80 -6.68
CA ASP A 75 5.27 3.90 -7.65
C ASP A 75 3.85 4.42 -7.98
N PRO A 76 3.38 4.33 -9.24
CA PRO A 76 2.17 5.04 -9.68
C PRO A 76 0.94 4.76 -8.84
N THR A 77 0.75 3.51 -8.41
CA THR A 77 -0.44 3.09 -7.69
C THR A 77 -0.45 3.54 -6.23
N ASN A 78 0.67 3.42 -5.52
CA ASN A 78 0.75 3.86 -4.14
C ASN A 78 0.97 5.37 -4.01
N LEU A 79 1.57 6.02 -5.02
CA LEU A 79 1.60 7.48 -5.14
C LEU A 79 0.16 8.01 -5.21
N GLY A 80 -0.63 7.48 -6.15
CA GLY A 80 -2.04 7.86 -6.30
C GLY A 80 -2.86 7.61 -5.03
N ARG A 81 -2.66 6.45 -4.39
CA ARG A 81 -3.25 6.10 -3.09
C ARG A 81 -2.90 7.12 -1.99
N ALA A 82 -1.63 7.52 -1.89
CA ALA A 82 -1.19 8.48 -0.88
C ALA A 82 -1.79 9.89 -1.12
N LEU A 83 -1.87 10.33 -2.38
CA LEU A 83 -2.51 11.60 -2.73
C LEU A 83 -4.02 11.58 -2.45
N LEU A 84 -4.70 10.48 -2.76
CA LEU A 84 -6.12 10.31 -2.42
C LEU A 84 -6.36 10.34 -0.91
N LEU A 85 -5.44 9.78 -0.12
CA LEU A 85 -5.48 9.86 1.34
C LEU A 85 -5.30 11.32 1.82
N LEU A 86 -4.33 12.06 1.28
CA LEU A 86 -4.17 13.48 1.58
C LEU A 86 -5.41 14.31 1.23
N GLN A 87 -6.07 14.00 0.10
CA GLN A 87 -7.32 14.64 -0.26
C GLN A 87 -8.45 14.30 0.72
N LYS A 88 -8.56 13.04 1.16
CA LYS A 88 -9.56 12.62 2.16
C LYS A 88 -9.37 13.37 3.48
N GLU A 89 -8.13 13.63 3.87
CA GLU A 89 -7.76 14.44 5.04
C GLU A 89 -7.88 15.96 4.80
N LYS A 90 -8.36 16.38 3.62
CA LYS A 90 -8.55 17.79 3.23
C LYS A 90 -7.26 18.62 3.28
N LEU A 91 -6.12 17.97 3.05
CA LEU A 91 -4.81 18.62 3.00
C LEU A 91 -4.48 19.19 1.63
N ILE A 92 -5.04 18.56 0.58
CA ILE A 92 -4.94 18.97 -0.82
C ILE A 92 -6.29 18.73 -1.50
N THR A 93 -6.49 19.35 -2.67
CA THR A 93 -7.55 18.96 -3.60
C THR A 93 -6.92 18.45 -4.89
N LEU A 94 -7.42 17.32 -5.39
CA LEU A 94 -7.00 16.74 -6.67
C LEU A 94 -8.01 17.07 -7.76
N LYS A 95 -7.52 17.11 -9.00
CA LYS A 95 -8.33 17.21 -10.20
C LYS A 95 -9.33 16.06 -10.25
N ALA A 96 -10.59 16.40 -10.58
CA ALA A 96 -11.63 15.40 -10.78
C ALA A 96 -11.32 14.46 -11.96
N GLY A 97 -11.77 13.20 -11.87
CA GLY A 97 -11.63 12.21 -12.95
C GLY A 97 -10.25 11.55 -13.06
N THR A 98 -9.37 11.75 -12.08
CA THR A 98 -8.03 11.11 -12.02
C THR A 98 -8.08 9.62 -11.64
N GLY A 99 -9.22 9.14 -11.13
CA GLY A 99 -9.39 7.75 -10.73
C GLY A 99 -8.46 7.38 -9.57
N LEU A 100 -7.79 6.23 -9.68
CA LEU A 100 -6.86 5.72 -8.65
C LEU A 100 -5.39 6.08 -8.92
N LEU A 101 -5.10 6.82 -10.00
CA LEU A 101 -3.74 7.17 -10.42
C LEU A 101 -3.49 8.68 -10.51
N PRO A 102 -3.98 9.52 -9.56
CA PRO A 102 -3.55 10.91 -9.55
C PRO A 102 -2.04 11.01 -9.31
N THR A 103 -1.45 12.08 -9.80
CA THR A 103 -0.04 12.44 -9.60
C THR A 103 0.07 13.80 -8.92
N ALA A 104 1.28 14.22 -8.51
CA ALA A 104 1.48 15.52 -7.89
C ALA A 104 1.07 16.69 -8.82
N VAL A 105 1.10 16.51 -10.14
CA VAL A 105 0.64 17.53 -11.11
C VAL A 105 -0.89 17.67 -11.16
N ASP A 106 -1.62 16.71 -10.61
CA ASP A 106 -3.09 16.76 -10.52
C ASP A 106 -3.58 17.50 -9.28
N ILE A 107 -2.68 18.05 -8.44
CA ILE A 107 -3.06 18.85 -7.28
C ILE A 107 -3.56 20.22 -7.75
N THR A 108 -4.84 20.50 -7.53
CA THR A 108 -5.50 21.76 -7.92
C THR A 108 -5.58 22.77 -6.78
N ASP A 109 -5.49 22.33 -5.53
CA ASP A 109 -5.43 23.19 -4.36
C ASP A 109 -4.49 22.61 -3.29
N ASN A 110 -3.67 23.47 -2.69
CA ASN A 110 -2.68 23.13 -1.67
C ASN A 110 -2.54 24.31 -0.68
N PRO A 111 -3.55 24.54 0.18
CA PRO A 111 -3.67 25.77 0.96
C PRO A 111 -2.53 25.96 1.98
N ARG A 112 -1.88 24.86 2.40
CA ARG A 112 -0.74 24.85 3.32
C ARG A 112 0.62 24.85 2.60
N ASN A 113 0.65 24.97 1.28
CA ASN A 113 1.88 24.93 0.47
C ASN A 113 2.77 23.70 0.79
N LEU A 114 2.14 22.54 1.00
CA LEU A 114 2.83 21.29 1.33
C LEU A 114 3.81 20.90 0.23
N LYS A 115 4.99 20.42 0.61
CA LYS A 115 6.00 19.92 -0.31
C LYS A 115 5.88 18.41 -0.41
N ILE A 116 5.56 17.91 -1.59
CA ILE A 116 5.48 16.46 -1.83
C ILE A 116 6.87 15.95 -2.20
N MET A 117 7.36 14.98 -1.44
CA MET A 117 8.62 14.30 -1.68
C MET A 117 8.35 12.83 -2.00
N GLU A 118 8.62 12.43 -3.23
CA GLU A 118 8.37 11.07 -3.71
C GLU A 118 9.61 10.19 -3.49
N LEU A 119 9.44 9.03 -2.87
CA LEU A 119 10.50 8.08 -2.55
C LEU A 119 10.04 6.64 -2.80
N GLU A 120 11.00 5.73 -2.95
CA GLU A 120 10.68 4.30 -2.95
C GLU A 120 10.00 3.89 -1.63
N GLY A 121 8.91 3.13 -1.71
CA GLY A 121 8.09 2.79 -0.54
C GLY A 121 8.88 2.16 0.62
N ALA A 122 9.87 1.31 0.29
CA ALA A 122 10.75 0.66 1.27
C ALA A 122 11.67 1.63 2.04
N GLN A 123 11.88 2.85 1.52
CA GLN A 123 12.71 3.87 2.16
C GLN A 123 11.92 4.74 3.14
N LEU A 124 10.59 4.83 2.98
CA LEU A 124 9.73 5.73 3.74
C LEU A 124 9.80 5.54 5.27
N PRO A 125 9.93 4.32 5.81
CA PRO A 125 10.08 4.18 7.27
C PRO A 125 11.34 4.83 7.82
N ARG A 126 12.44 4.87 7.05
CA ARG A 126 13.72 5.44 7.49
C ARG A 126 13.71 6.97 7.45
N VAL A 127 12.92 7.59 6.57
CA VAL A 127 12.87 9.04 6.45
C VAL A 127 12.05 9.72 7.55
N LEU A 128 11.38 8.93 8.41
CA LEU A 128 10.69 9.47 9.60
C LEU A 128 11.64 10.22 10.54
N ASP A 129 12.91 9.83 10.58
CA ASP A 129 13.93 10.47 11.41
C ASP A 129 14.68 11.59 10.66
N ASP A 130 14.36 11.86 9.38
CA ASP A 130 14.95 12.97 8.62
C ASP A 130 14.37 14.32 9.11
N PRO A 131 15.22 15.28 9.53
CA PRO A 131 14.75 16.58 10.00
C PRO A 131 14.03 17.41 8.93
N LYS A 132 14.09 17.05 7.64
CA LYS A 132 13.34 17.70 6.55
C LYS A 132 11.96 17.12 6.32
N VAL A 133 11.66 15.93 6.85
CA VAL A 133 10.37 15.24 6.68
C VAL A 133 9.48 15.52 7.87
N ASP A 134 8.27 16.01 7.62
CA ASP A 134 7.30 16.28 8.67
C ASP A 134 6.30 15.15 8.81
N VAL A 135 5.89 14.54 7.68
CA VAL A 135 5.04 13.35 7.65
C VAL A 135 5.55 12.40 6.56
N ALA A 136 5.54 11.10 6.82
CA ALA A 136 5.68 10.09 5.78
C ALA A 136 4.41 9.25 5.70
N ILE A 137 3.88 9.05 4.49
CA ILE A 137 2.72 8.20 4.23
C ILE A 137 3.20 6.81 3.84
N ILE A 138 2.96 5.83 4.70
CA ILE A 138 3.60 4.50 4.61
C ILE A 138 2.53 3.41 4.53
N SER A 139 2.73 2.46 3.61
CA SER A 139 1.96 1.21 3.60
C SER A 139 2.36 0.31 4.78
N THR A 140 1.39 -0.30 5.45
CA THR A 140 1.64 -1.21 6.59
C THR A 140 2.62 -2.35 6.26
N THR A 141 2.71 -2.76 4.99
CA THR A 141 3.67 -3.78 4.52
C THR A 141 5.14 -3.43 4.80
N TYR A 142 5.49 -2.15 4.92
CA TYR A 142 6.87 -1.70 5.19
C TYR A 142 7.17 -1.48 6.68
N LEU A 143 6.20 -1.67 7.57
CA LEU A 143 6.33 -1.31 8.99
C LEU A 143 6.78 -2.45 9.88
N GLN A 144 6.78 -3.70 9.39
CA GLN A 144 7.01 -4.89 10.21
C GLN A 144 8.30 -4.82 11.05
N GLN A 145 9.36 -4.23 10.51
CA GLN A 145 10.66 -4.10 11.19
C GLN A 145 10.78 -2.86 12.08
N THR A 146 9.81 -1.94 12.03
CA THR A 146 9.85 -0.66 12.76
C THR A 146 9.17 -0.71 14.11
N GLY A 147 8.33 -1.72 14.34
CA GLY A 147 7.44 -1.79 15.51
C GLY A 147 6.27 -0.80 15.47
N LEU A 148 6.14 0.03 14.43
CA LEU A 148 5.03 0.96 14.27
C LEU A 148 3.73 0.22 13.90
N SER A 149 2.61 0.74 14.39
CA SER A 149 1.27 0.31 14.03
C SER A 149 0.48 1.48 13.42
N PRO A 150 -0.25 1.28 12.31
CA PRO A 150 -1.10 2.32 11.72
C PRO A 150 -2.17 2.83 12.68
N VAL A 151 -2.72 1.96 13.53
CA VAL A 151 -3.80 2.34 14.47
C VAL A 151 -3.27 3.10 15.68
N ARG A 152 -2.05 2.76 16.15
CA ARG A 152 -1.47 3.35 17.36
C ARG A 152 -0.66 4.60 17.07
N ASP A 153 0.14 4.58 16.01
CA ASP A 153 1.19 5.59 15.75
C ASP A 153 0.89 6.46 14.52
N GLY A 154 -0.15 6.12 13.74
CA GLY A 154 -0.59 6.93 12.61
C GLY A 154 -1.27 8.22 13.05
N ILE A 155 -0.94 9.34 12.40
CA ILE A 155 -1.60 10.64 12.62
C ILE A 155 -2.87 10.80 11.77
N PHE A 156 -2.99 10.01 10.70
CA PHE A 156 -4.20 9.77 9.90
C PHE A 156 -4.04 8.42 9.18
N ILE A 157 -5.16 7.75 8.89
CA ILE A 157 -5.18 6.36 8.40
C ILE A 157 -6.24 6.20 7.31
N GLU A 158 -5.92 5.40 6.29
CA GLU A 158 -6.87 4.98 5.26
C GLU A 158 -8.06 4.23 5.87
N ASP A 159 -9.22 4.38 5.26
CA ASP A 159 -10.41 3.64 5.67
C ASP A 159 -10.22 2.12 5.51
N LYS A 160 -11.02 1.36 6.26
CA LYS A 160 -11.12 -0.09 6.06
C LYS A 160 -11.77 -0.42 4.71
N ASN A 161 -12.67 0.45 4.24
CA ASN A 161 -13.28 0.35 2.91
C ASN A 161 -12.30 0.88 1.85
N SER A 162 -11.34 0.03 1.48
CA SER A 162 -10.22 0.38 0.60
C SER A 162 -10.26 -0.45 -0.68
N PRO A 163 -10.10 0.14 -1.88
CA PRO A 163 -9.97 -0.62 -3.13
C PRO A 163 -8.62 -1.36 -3.22
N TYR A 164 -7.76 -1.21 -2.22
CA TYR A 164 -6.39 -1.71 -2.17
C TYR A 164 -6.25 -3.00 -1.34
N VAL A 165 -7.33 -3.81 -1.24
CA VAL A 165 -7.25 -5.17 -0.70
C VAL A 165 -6.16 -5.95 -1.45
N ASN A 166 -5.25 -6.56 -0.69
CA ASN A 166 -4.22 -7.41 -1.28
C ASN A 166 -4.84 -8.71 -1.80
N ILE A 167 -4.23 -9.27 -2.82
CA ILE A 167 -4.77 -10.40 -3.57
C ILE A 167 -3.75 -11.53 -3.70
N ILE A 168 -4.29 -12.74 -3.84
CA ILE A 168 -3.54 -13.91 -4.30
C ILE A 168 -3.53 -13.88 -5.82
N VAL A 169 -2.35 -13.96 -6.42
CA VAL A 169 -2.15 -13.85 -7.87
C VAL A 169 -1.48 -15.10 -8.42
N THR A 170 -1.97 -15.60 -9.55
CA THR A 170 -1.42 -16.74 -10.29
C THR A 170 -1.30 -16.43 -11.77
N ARG A 171 -0.71 -17.33 -12.55
CA ARG A 171 -0.92 -17.36 -14.01
C ARG A 171 -2.36 -17.75 -14.32
N GLU A 172 -2.86 -17.30 -15.47
CA GLU A 172 -4.20 -17.62 -15.98
C GLU A 172 -4.41 -19.13 -16.15
N ASP A 173 -3.40 -19.86 -16.62
CA ASP A 173 -3.45 -21.32 -16.82
C ASP A 173 -3.39 -22.14 -15.52
N ASN A 174 -2.98 -21.52 -14.41
CA ASN A 174 -2.83 -22.16 -13.10
C ASN A 174 -3.97 -21.81 -12.12
N LYS A 175 -4.85 -20.86 -12.47
CA LYS A 175 -5.84 -20.29 -11.53
C LYS A 175 -6.81 -21.32 -10.93
N ASP A 176 -7.05 -22.42 -11.65
CA ASP A 176 -7.98 -23.48 -11.27
C ASP A 176 -7.31 -24.71 -10.66
N ALA A 177 -5.99 -24.70 -10.53
CA ALA A 177 -5.23 -25.81 -9.99
C ALA A 177 -5.62 -26.11 -8.52
N GLN A 178 -5.59 -27.39 -8.16
CA GLN A 178 -6.06 -27.84 -6.85
C GLN A 178 -5.25 -27.23 -5.69
N ASN A 179 -3.92 -27.14 -5.84
CA ASN A 179 -3.04 -26.48 -4.88
C ASN A 179 -3.37 -24.98 -4.70
N VAL A 180 -3.76 -24.27 -5.76
CA VAL A 180 -4.16 -22.85 -5.69
C VAL A 180 -5.48 -22.70 -4.91
N LYS A 181 -6.46 -23.57 -5.17
CA LYS A 181 -7.74 -23.59 -4.44
C LYS A 181 -7.55 -23.88 -2.95
N GLU A 182 -6.73 -24.88 -2.64
CA GLU A 182 -6.39 -25.24 -1.25
C GLU A 182 -5.62 -24.12 -0.54
N PHE A 183 -4.67 -23.47 -1.24
CA PHE A 183 -3.94 -22.33 -0.69
C PHE A 183 -4.88 -21.16 -0.36
N MET A 184 -5.80 -20.80 -1.28
CA MET A 184 -6.78 -19.74 -1.04
C MET A 184 -7.68 -20.04 0.17
N GLN A 185 -8.22 -21.26 0.25
CA GLN A 185 -9.08 -21.68 1.37
C GLN A 185 -8.31 -21.66 2.69
N SER A 186 -7.06 -22.11 2.69
CA SER A 186 -6.21 -22.09 3.88
C SER A 186 -5.86 -20.66 4.29
N TYR A 187 -5.67 -19.75 3.34
CA TYR A 187 -5.36 -18.35 3.61
C TYR A 187 -6.53 -17.63 4.27
N GLN A 188 -7.76 -17.91 3.83
CA GLN A 188 -8.99 -17.26 4.32
C GLN A 188 -9.57 -17.94 5.58
N SER A 189 -8.72 -18.61 6.37
CA SER A 189 -9.15 -19.34 7.56
C SER A 189 -9.22 -18.44 8.81
N PRO A 190 -10.04 -18.82 9.82
CA PRO A 190 -10.06 -18.14 11.11
C PRO A 190 -8.69 -18.10 11.81
N GLU A 191 -7.87 -19.14 11.64
CA GLU A 191 -6.52 -19.22 12.20
C GLU A 191 -5.60 -18.15 11.59
N VAL A 192 -5.67 -17.94 10.27
CA VAL A 192 -4.88 -16.91 9.59
C VAL A 192 -5.36 -15.52 9.98
N ALA A 193 -6.68 -15.29 10.08
CA ALA A 193 -7.22 -14.02 10.59
C ALA A 193 -6.73 -13.70 12.01
N LYS A 194 -6.77 -14.68 12.91
CA LYS A 194 -6.30 -14.55 14.30
C LYS A 194 -4.78 -14.31 14.38
N ALA A 195 -4.01 -15.01 13.54
CA ALA A 195 -2.57 -14.79 13.44
C ALA A 195 -2.26 -13.37 12.95
N ALA A 196 -3.00 -12.88 11.95
CA ALA A 196 -2.84 -11.54 11.42
C ALA A 196 -3.15 -10.45 12.45
N GLU A 197 -4.20 -10.61 13.28
CA GLU A 197 -4.48 -9.69 14.38
C GLU A 197 -3.29 -9.57 15.36
N THR A 198 -2.66 -10.71 15.67
CA THR A 198 -1.51 -10.77 16.59
C THR A 198 -0.24 -10.16 15.97
N ILE A 199 0.02 -10.47 14.70
CA ILE A 199 1.24 -10.03 14.01
C ILE A 199 1.17 -8.54 13.66
N PHE A 200 0.02 -8.07 13.19
CA PHE A 200 -0.14 -6.72 12.65
C PHE A 200 -0.84 -5.75 13.61
N ASN A 201 -1.26 -6.20 14.80
CA ASN A 201 -1.89 -5.38 15.84
C ASN A 201 -3.04 -4.51 15.30
N GLY A 202 -3.96 -5.14 14.56
CA GLY A 202 -5.09 -4.45 13.90
C GLY A 202 -4.74 -3.74 12.58
N GLY A 203 -3.49 -3.81 12.12
CA GLY A 203 -3.03 -3.28 10.83
C GLY A 203 -3.32 -4.18 9.62
N ALA A 204 -4.00 -5.31 9.82
CA ALA A 204 -4.45 -6.21 8.76
C ALA A 204 -5.92 -6.52 8.97
N VAL A 205 -6.77 -6.09 8.03
CA VAL A 205 -8.22 -6.28 8.08
C VAL A 205 -8.60 -7.34 7.04
N PRO A 206 -9.27 -8.45 7.43
CA PRO A 206 -9.72 -9.45 6.45
C PRO A 206 -10.52 -8.83 5.30
N GLY A 207 -10.18 -9.19 4.07
CA GLY A 207 -10.78 -8.68 2.85
C GLY A 207 -11.68 -9.68 2.12
N TRP A 208 -12.03 -10.79 2.79
CA TRP A 208 -12.98 -11.79 2.34
C TRP A 208 -14.28 -11.73 3.14
#